data_AF-A0A2S2FH07-F1
#
_entry.id   AF-A0A2S2FH07-F1
#
_cell.length_a   1.000
_cell.length_b   1.000
_cell.length_c   1.000
_cell.angle_alpha   90.00
_cell.angle_beta   90.00
_cell.angle_gamma   90.00
#
_symmetry.space_group_name_H-M   'P 1'
#
loop_
_entity.id
_entity.type
_entity.pdbx_description
1 polymer ?
#
loop_
_entity_poly.entity_id
_entity_poly.type
_entity_poly.pdbx_seq_one_letter_code
_entity_poly.pdbx_strand_id
1 'polypeptide(L)'
;MKKKYPALSIVVPSGSKIAQGLKTLEIRSWIPEQLPLKDLVIVENTQLLSAEYTEEMGKAVAIVDIESVHPWREDECAAACASDWAEGYFAWVISNVRPITQPLGVPAKRKIYFIDIDHL
;
A
#
# COMPACT_ATOMS: atom_id res chain seq x y z
N MET A 1 13.74 12.24 17.89
CA MET A 1 14.19 11.78 16.54
C MET A 1 12.94 11.41 15.77
N LYS A 2 12.77 11.90 14.55
CA LYS A 2 11.63 11.49 13.71
C LYS A 2 11.79 10.01 13.38
N LYS A 3 10.77 9.19 13.63
CA LYS A 3 10.81 7.77 13.26
C LYS A 3 10.49 7.67 11.78
N LYS A 4 11.34 6.94 11.05
CA LYS A 4 11.15 6.66 9.63
C LYS A 4 10.29 5.42 9.48
N TYR A 5 9.26 5.54 8.66
CA TYR A 5 8.40 4.41 8.30
C TYR A 5 8.53 4.14 6.80
N PRO A 6 8.60 2.86 6.38
CA PRO A 6 8.41 2.53 4.99
C PRO A 6 6.97 2.88 4.60
N ALA A 7 6.78 3.35 3.37
CA ALA A 7 5.50 3.77 2.85
C ALA A 7 5.28 3.24 1.43
N LEU A 8 4.01 3.04 1.08
CA LEU A 8 3.58 2.62 -0.24
C LEU A 8 2.39 3.47 -0.70
N SER A 9 2.54 4.11 -1.86
CA SER A 9 1.45 4.87 -2.50
C SER A 9 0.48 3.94 -3.21
N ILE A 10 -0.81 4.14 -2.99
CA ILE A 10 -1.92 3.37 -3.55
C ILE A 10 -3.00 4.35 -4.05
N VAL A 11 -3.50 4.13 -5.27
CA VAL A 11 -4.55 5.00 -5.83
C VAL A 11 -5.88 4.76 -5.13
N VAL A 12 -6.60 5.85 -4.83
CA VAL A 12 -7.96 5.84 -4.27
C VAL A 12 -8.92 5.03 -5.16
N PRO A 13 -9.83 4.22 -4.61
CA PRO A 13 -10.15 4.04 -3.17
C PRO A 13 -9.42 2.85 -2.51
N SER A 14 -8.35 2.32 -3.10
CA SER A 14 -7.76 1.07 -2.64
C SER A 14 -7.08 1.18 -1.27
N GLY A 15 -6.48 2.33 -0.94
CA GLY A 15 -5.90 2.55 0.39
C GLY A 15 -6.97 2.58 1.49
N SER A 16 -8.09 3.24 1.22
CA SER A 16 -9.26 3.27 2.09
C SER A 16 -9.89 1.88 2.26
N LYS A 17 -9.96 1.07 1.20
CA LYS A 17 -10.41 -0.33 1.29
C LYS A 17 -9.49 -1.19 2.16
N ILE A 18 -8.18 -0.97 2.10
CA ILE A 18 -7.22 -1.63 2.99
C ILE A 18 -7.46 -1.21 4.43
N ALA A 19 -7.60 0.09 4.70
CA ALA A 19 -7.87 0.61 6.04
C ALA A 19 -9.18 0.05 6.64
N GLN A 20 -10.18 -0.25 5.82
CA GLN A 20 -11.44 -0.86 6.26
C GLN A 20 -11.38 -2.39 6.38
N GLY A 21 -10.25 -3.02 6.03
CA GLY A 21 -10.09 -4.47 6.00
C GLY A 21 -10.82 -5.17 4.83
N LEU A 22 -11.32 -4.41 3.85
CA LEU A 22 -12.03 -4.93 2.68
C LEU A 22 -11.07 -5.47 1.62
N LYS A 23 -9.93 -4.80 1.44
CA LYS A 23 -8.86 -5.23 0.53
C LYS A 23 -7.74 -5.83 1.36
N THR A 24 -7.56 -7.14 1.25
CA THR A 24 -6.59 -7.93 2.03
C THR A 24 -5.38 -8.36 1.20
N LEU A 25 -5.43 -8.15 -0.12
CA LEU A 25 -4.31 -8.38 -1.02
C LEU A 25 -3.98 -7.10 -1.80
N GLU A 26 -2.72 -6.69 -1.80
CA GLU A 26 -2.22 -5.64 -2.71
C GLU A 26 -1.55 -6.26 -3.93
N ILE A 27 -1.88 -5.78 -5.13
CA ILE A 27 -1.41 -6.40 -6.38
C ILE A 27 -0.31 -5.55 -6.99
N ARG A 28 0.86 -6.14 -7.23
CA ARG A 28 2.02 -5.45 -7.79
C ARG A 28 2.74 -6.31 -8.82
N SER A 29 3.35 -5.68 -9.81
CA SER A 29 4.24 -6.32 -10.78
C SER A 29 5.67 -6.58 -10.25
N TRP A 30 5.88 -6.38 -8.95
CA TRP A 30 7.17 -6.53 -8.27
C TRP A 30 6.94 -6.93 -6.81
N ILE A 31 7.99 -7.41 -6.16
CA ILE A 31 7.97 -7.89 -4.77
C ILE A 31 8.91 -7.03 -3.90
N PRO A 32 8.65 -6.86 -2.59
CA PRO A 32 9.55 -6.12 -1.72
C PRO A 32 10.86 -6.91 -1.52
N GLU A 33 11.94 -6.21 -1.20
CA GLU A 33 13.26 -6.84 -1.02
C GLU A 33 13.33 -7.74 0.24
N GLN A 34 12.48 -7.48 1.23
CA GLN A 34 12.45 -8.20 2.50
C GLN A 34 11.01 -8.49 2.93
N LEU A 35 10.82 -9.66 3.54
CA LEU A 35 9.57 -10.09 4.14
C LEU A 35 9.83 -10.74 5.52
N PRO A 36 8.93 -10.58 6.50
CA PRO A 36 7.74 -9.73 6.43
C PRO A 36 8.12 -8.24 6.47
N LEU A 37 7.39 -7.40 5.71
CA LEU A 37 7.58 -5.95 5.75
C LEU A 37 6.60 -5.37 6.77
N LYS A 38 7.14 -5.03 7.95
CA LYS A 38 6.35 -4.54 9.09
C LYS A 38 6.21 -3.02 9.09
N ASP A 39 5.11 -2.54 9.67
CA ASP A 39 4.83 -1.11 9.84
C ASP A 39 4.85 -0.30 8.53
N LEU A 40 4.35 -0.89 7.43
CA LEU A 40 4.21 -0.22 6.15
C LEU A 40 3.05 0.79 6.20
N VAL A 41 3.35 2.05 5.97
CA VAL A 41 2.31 3.09 5.85
C VAL A 41 1.69 3.05 4.46
N ILE A 42 0.37 2.92 4.40
CA ILE A 42 -0.40 3.05 3.18
C ILE A 42 -0.74 4.52 2.96
N VAL A 43 -0.23 5.08 1.87
CA VAL A 43 -0.49 6.45 1.44
C VAL A 43 -1.45 6.40 0.26
N GLU A 44 -2.66 6.90 0.45
CA GLU A 44 -3.67 6.98 -0.60
C GLU A 44 -3.53 8.28 -1.39
N ASN A 45 -3.49 8.18 -2.72
CA ASN A 45 -3.34 9.33 -3.62
C ASN A 45 -4.30 9.23 -4.82
N THR A 46 -4.47 10.29 -5.62
CA THR A 46 -5.58 10.36 -6.59
C THR A 46 -5.25 9.82 -7.97
N GLN A 47 -3.96 9.67 -8.30
CA GLN A 47 -3.51 9.27 -9.63
C GLN A 47 -2.32 8.32 -9.60
N LEU A 48 -2.15 7.50 -10.65
CA LEU A 48 -1.03 6.57 -10.70
C LEU A 48 0.29 7.32 -10.96
N LEU A 49 1.28 7.13 -10.08
CA LEU A 49 2.59 7.75 -10.23
C LEU A 49 3.43 7.05 -11.31
N SER A 50 3.91 7.83 -12.27
CA SER A 50 4.71 7.39 -13.41
C SER A 50 6.15 7.91 -13.33
N ALA A 51 7.03 7.49 -14.25
CA ALA A 51 8.39 8.04 -14.29
C ALA A 51 8.40 9.56 -14.59
N GLU A 52 7.36 10.06 -15.26
CA GLU A 52 7.19 11.48 -15.58
C GLU A 52 6.42 12.23 -14.48
N TYR A 53 5.58 11.52 -13.71
CA TYR A 53 4.80 12.07 -12.61
C TYR A 53 5.12 11.32 -11.31
N THR A 54 6.16 11.77 -10.62
CA THR A 54 6.80 11.00 -9.56
C THR A 54 6.27 11.28 -8.16
N GLU A 55 5.57 12.42 -7.96
CA GLU A 55 5.14 12.89 -6.65
C GLU A 55 3.78 13.59 -6.70
N GLU A 56 2.95 13.33 -5.70
CA GLU A 56 1.67 13.99 -5.43
C GLU A 56 1.51 14.14 -3.91
N MET A 57 0.65 15.04 -3.45
CA MET A 57 0.18 14.96 -2.06
C MET A 57 -0.84 13.83 -1.91
N GLY A 58 -0.52 12.87 -1.05
CA GLY A 58 -1.44 11.81 -0.64
C GLY A 58 -1.85 11.95 0.82
N LYS A 59 -2.55 10.94 1.33
CA LYS A 59 -3.00 10.83 2.71
C LYS A 59 -2.54 9.49 3.29
N ALA A 60 -1.85 9.51 4.42
CA ALA A 60 -1.61 8.28 5.18
C ALA A 60 -2.94 7.80 5.78
N VAL A 61 -3.39 6.60 5.41
CA VAL A 61 -4.72 6.06 5.78
C VAL A 61 -4.65 4.82 6.66
N ALA A 62 -3.55 4.07 6.63
CA ALA A 62 -3.36 2.90 7.48
C ALA A 62 -1.87 2.60 7.65
N ILE A 63 -1.56 1.84 8.70
CA ILE A 63 -0.31 1.10 8.87
C ILE A 63 -0.66 -0.38 8.74
N VAL A 64 0.13 -1.14 7.99
CA VAL A 64 -0.10 -2.56 7.76
C VAL A 64 1.20 -3.35 7.84
N ASP A 65 1.09 -4.66 7.93
CA ASP A 65 2.19 -5.57 7.69
C ASP A 65 1.96 -6.29 6.35
N ILE A 66 3.02 -6.48 5.56
CA ILE A 66 3.03 -7.42 4.44
C ILE A 66 3.67 -8.72 4.91
N GLU A 67 2.86 -9.76 5.07
CA GLU A 67 3.30 -11.01 5.69
C GLU A 67 4.04 -11.91 4.70
N SER A 68 3.49 -12.05 3.50
CA SER A 68 4.03 -12.88 2.43
C SER A 68 3.65 -12.34 1.06
N VAL A 69 4.29 -12.86 0.03
CA VAL A 69 3.97 -12.57 -1.37
C VAL A 69 3.92 -13.87 -2.16
N HIS A 70 2.94 -14.00 -3.05
CA HIS A 70 2.80 -15.14 -3.95
C HIS A 70 2.30 -14.68 -5.33
N PRO A 71 2.42 -15.51 -6.39
CA PRO A 71 1.81 -15.20 -7.68
C PRO A 71 0.31 -14.97 -7.51
N TRP A 72 -0.21 -13.86 -8.04
CA TRP A 72 -1.63 -13.55 -7.91
C TRP A 72 -2.47 -14.57 -8.67
N ARG A 73 -3.58 -15.00 -8.07
CA ARG A 73 -4.50 -15.98 -8.65
C ARG A 73 -5.83 -15.35 -9.05
N GLU A 74 -6.49 -15.94 -10.03
CA GLU A 74 -7.78 -15.46 -10.54
C GLU A 74 -8.90 -15.51 -9.48
N ASP A 75 -8.86 -16.50 -8.57
CA ASP A 75 -9.81 -16.63 -7.47
C ASP A 75 -9.60 -15.61 -6.33
N GLU A 76 -8.58 -14.76 -6.44
CA GLU A 76 -8.23 -13.75 -5.44
C GLU A 76 -8.68 -12.33 -5.79
N CYS A 77 -9.37 -12.13 -6.94
CA CYS A 77 -9.87 -10.81 -7.36
C CYS A 77 -10.72 -10.12 -6.29
N ALA A 78 -11.58 -10.87 -5.60
CA ALA A 78 -12.42 -10.34 -4.53
C ALA A 78 -11.59 -9.80 -3.35
N ALA A 79 -10.60 -10.59 -2.88
CA ALA A 79 -9.70 -10.19 -1.79
C ALA A 79 -8.78 -9.01 -2.18
N ALA A 80 -8.45 -8.91 -3.46
CA ALA A 80 -7.73 -7.79 -4.04
C ALA A 80 -8.61 -6.57 -4.33
N CYS A 81 -9.95 -6.68 -4.22
CA CYS A 81 -10.90 -5.68 -4.71
C CYS A 81 -10.63 -5.26 -6.17
N ALA A 82 -10.19 -6.19 -7.01
CA ALA A 82 -9.87 -5.99 -8.42
C ALA A 82 -11.04 -6.43 -9.31
N SER A 83 -11.17 -5.81 -10.49
CA SER A 83 -12.17 -6.22 -11.49
C SER A 83 -11.73 -7.45 -12.27
N ASP A 84 -10.44 -7.56 -12.55
CA ASP A 84 -9.87 -8.56 -13.44
C ASP A 84 -8.50 -9.02 -12.93
N TRP A 85 -8.14 -10.26 -13.24
CA TRP A 85 -6.83 -10.84 -12.97
C TRP A 85 -5.87 -10.68 -14.16
N ALA A 86 -4.57 -10.62 -13.87
CA ALA A 86 -3.53 -10.60 -14.89
C ALA A 86 -2.31 -11.45 -14.48
N GLU A 87 -1.83 -12.27 -15.43
CA GLU A 87 -0.62 -13.06 -15.26
C GLU A 87 0.62 -12.17 -15.05
N GLY A 88 1.59 -12.67 -14.27
CA GLY A 88 2.85 -11.98 -13.99
C GLY A 88 2.78 -10.95 -12.85
N TYR A 89 1.62 -10.81 -12.21
CA TYR A 89 1.44 -10.01 -11.01
C TYR A 89 1.52 -10.85 -9.73
N PHE A 90 1.84 -10.19 -8.62
CA PHE A 90 1.99 -10.80 -7.31
C PHE A 90 0.97 -10.23 -6.33
N ALA A 91 0.40 -11.09 -5.51
CA ALA A 91 -0.45 -10.74 -4.39
C ALA A 91 0.41 -10.59 -3.13
N TRP A 92 0.40 -9.38 -2.57
CA TRP A 92 1.02 -9.06 -1.30
C TRP A 92 -0.02 -9.23 -0.20
N VAL A 93 0.21 -10.18 0.71
CA VAL A 93 -0.72 -10.53 1.78
C VAL A 93 -0.66 -9.47 2.88
N ILE A 94 -1.74 -8.70 3.00
CA ILE A 94 -1.87 -7.63 3.99
C ILE A 94 -2.38 -8.24 5.30
N SER A 95 -1.73 -7.90 6.40
CA SER A 95 -2.16 -8.28 7.74
C SER A 95 -1.99 -7.13 8.73
N ASN A 96 -2.51 -7.31 9.95
CA ASN A 96 -2.29 -6.40 11.06
C ASN A 96 -2.63 -4.93 10.74
N VAL A 97 -3.78 -4.72 10.08
CA VAL A 97 -4.23 -3.41 9.63
C VAL A 97 -4.54 -2.51 10.84
N ARG A 98 -3.87 -1.36 10.90
CA ARG A 98 -4.04 -0.30 11.88
C ARG A 98 -4.51 0.97 11.15
N PRO A 99 -5.82 1.26 11.12
CA PRO A 99 -6.33 2.44 10.43
C PRO A 99 -5.86 3.73 11.09
N ILE A 100 -5.52 4.74 10.29
CA ILE A 100 -5.15 6.08 10.77
C ILE A 100 -6.44 6.92 10.82
N THR A 101 -6.92 7.23 12.02
CA THR A 101 -8.21 7.90 12.24
C THR A 101 -8.22 9.37 11.82
N GLN A 102 -7.05 10.03 11.83
CA GLN A 102 -6.86 11.38 11.29
C GLN A 102 -5.84 11.33 10.16
N PRO A 103 -6.30 11.19 8.90
CA PRO A 103 -5.39 11.05 7.76
C PRO A 103 -4.43 12.23 7.65
N LEU A 104 -3.13 11.93 7.64
CA LEU A 104 -2.06 12.91 7.56
C LEU A 104 -1.68 13.16 6.10
N GLY A 105 -1.59 14.42 5.69
CA GLY A 105 -1.08 14.79 4.37
C GLY A 105 0.42 14.46 4.27
N VAL A 106 0.77 13.55 3.37
CA VAL A 106 2.17 13.12 3.16
C VAL A 106 2.46 12.98 1.67
N PRO A 107 3.71 13.19 1.22
CA PRO A 107 4.06 12.96 -0.17
C PRO A 107 3.87 11.48 -0.57
N ALA A 108 3.17 11.27 -1.68
CA ALA A 108 3.05 10.00 -2.37
C ALA A 108 4.23 9.88 -3.35
N LYS A 109 4.97 8.76 -3.30
CA LYS A 109 6.11 8.48 -4.20
C LYS A 109 6.03 7.08 -4.79
N ARG A 110 6.83 6.84 -5.84
CA ARG A 110 6.98 5.52 -6.48
C ARG A 110 7.71 4.54 -5.57
N LYS A 111 7.40 3.25 -5.77
CA LYS A 111 8.00 2.11 -5.05
C LYS A 111 7.78 2.23 -3.54
N ILE A 112 8.51 1.46 -2.74
CA ILE A 112 8.60 1.69 -1.31
C ILE A 112 9.58 2.86 -1.09
N TYR A 113 9.19 3.78 -0.22
CA TYR A 113 9.99 4.94 0.18
C TYR A 113 9.85 5.17 1.67
N PHE A 114 10.65 6.07 2.24
CA PHE A 114 10.57 6.38 3.67
C PHE A 114 9.95 7.75 3.89
N ILE A 115 9.05 7.83 4.87
CA ILE A 115 8.46 9.07 5.35
C ILE A 115 8.83 9.30 6.82
N ASP A 116 9.02 10.56 7.17
CA ASP A 116 9.16 11.01 8.54
C ASP A 116 7.78 11.42 9.05
N ILE A 117 7.21 10.64 9.98
CA ILE A 117 5.98 11.04 10.67
C ILE A 117 6.31 11.27 12.13
N ASP A 118 6.02 12.48 12.61
CA ASP A 118 6.38 12.87 13.96
C ASP A 118 5.58 12.08 15.02
N HIS A 119 4.33 11.70 14.74
CA HIS A 119 3.54 10.81 15.59
C HIS A 119 2.50 10.08 14.72
N LEU A 120 2.52 8.74 14.70
CA LEU A 120 1.47 7.87 14.12
C LEU A 120 0.73 7.17 15.25
#